data_AF-L7F4U5-F1
#
_entry.id   AF-L7F4U5-F1
#
_cell.length_a   1.000
_cell.length_b   1.000
_cell.length_c   1.000
_cell.angle_alpha   90.00
_cell.angle_beta   90.00
_cell.angle_gamma   90.00
#
_symmetry.space_group_name_H-M   'P 1'
#
loop_
_entity.id
_entity.type
_entity.pdbx_description
1 polymer ?
#
loop_
_entity_poly.entity_id
_entity_poly.type
_entity_poly.pdbx_seq_one_letter_code
_entity_poly.pdbx_strand_id
1 'polypeptide(L)'
;MVMVERTETPAVRPWPLVEWHDVLSAYTPTDRPTEGRLRTLRRNDIVSEGVQGLLKARAGRFSGKLSLFCELNLDAAVLSRRGLAEMAGQYRSAASTLEESLRKLLVEHSVQIAELMRPTEPRRREAWHVLLLFSEAVSEAREHLPPVPDEDAVPGILEARTGQWVRFVASVGTGRYDVPWQMVRSADLSVGDPAVLFRELLPNGNAVLRLQAGLDPRQVEQADDVDEELDPLEARALRRPQPQAARATLLASLEHEEPLARRVLG
;
A
#
# COMPACT_ATOMS: atom_id res chain seq x y z
N MET A 1 16.15 23.00 26.27
CA MET A 1 15.41 21.72 26.40
C MET A 1 14.34 21.75 25.32
N VAL A 2 14.65 21.22 24.14
CA VAL A 2 13.70 21.21 23.01
C VAL A 2 12.70 20.12 23.31
N MET A 3 11.44 20.50 23.55
CA MET A 3 10.34 19.56 23.61
C MET A 3 10.14 19.04 22.18
N VAL A 4 10.68 17.87 21.89
CA VAL A 4 10.30 17.11 20.70
C VAL A 4 8.86 16.69 20.96
N GLU A 5 7.92 17.44 20.40
CA GLU A 5 6.53 17.01 20.32
C GLU A 5 6.55 15.59 19.75
N ARG A 6 6.13 14.62 20.56
CA ARG A 6 5.84 13.28 20.08
C ARG A 6 4.61 13.42 19.19
N THR A 7 4.84 13.71 17.91
CA THR A 7 3.82 13.60 16.88
C THR A 7 3.29 12.18 16.97
N GLU A 8 2.05 12.01 17.45
CA GLU A 8 1.40 10.71 17.48
C GLU A 8 1.41 10.15 16.07
N THR A 9 2.21 9.11 15.86
CA THR A 9 2.40 8.56 14.52
C THR A 9 1.07 8.00 14.02
N PRO A 10 0.65 8.33 12.78
CA PRO A 10 -0.63 7.88 12.27
C PRO A 10 -0.73 6.36 12.26
N ALA A 11 -1.92 5.84 12.54
CA ALA A 11 -2.26 4.43 12.43
C ALA A 11 -2.36 4.04 10.94
N VAL A 12 -1.19 3.94 10.30
CA VAL A 12 -1.08 3.53 8.89
C VAL A 12 -1.50 2.08 8.77
N ARG A 13 -2.54 1.84 7.97
CA ARG A 13 -3.02 0.49 7.63
C ARG A 13 -2.52 0.08 6.25
N PRO A 14 -2.39 -1.21 5.95
CA PRO A 14 -2.19 -1.66 4.57
C PRO A 14 -3.29 -1.13 3.64
N TRP A 15 -2.90 -0.82 2.40
CA TRP A 15 -3.86 -0.45 1.36
C TRP A 15 -4.73 -1.66 1.00
N PRO A 16 -6.07 -1.57 1.14
CA PRO A 16 -6.93 -2.76 1.22
C PRO A 16 -7.14 -3.47 -0.13
N LEU A 17 -6.63 -2.91 -1.22
CA LEU A 17 -6.83 -3.40 -2.58
C LEU A 17 -5.51 -3.64 -3.29
N VAL A 18 -5.44 -4.73 -4.04
CA VAL A 18 -4.19 -5.14 -4.70
C VAL A 18 -4.49 -5.54 -6.13
N GLU A 19 -3.49 -5.43 -7.00
CA GLU A 19 -3.64 -5.88 -8.38
C GLU A 19 -3.30 -7.37 -8.51
N TRP A 20 -3.79 -8.01 -9.58
CA TRP A 20 -3.51 -9.42 -9.83
C TRP A 20 -2.01 -9.75 -9.94
N HIS A 21 -1.18 -8.78 -10.35
CA HIS A 21 0.25 -8.96 -10.48
C HIS A 21 0.92 -9.11 -9.10
N ASP A 22 0.43 -8.38 -8.09
CA ASP A 22 0.87 -8.52 -6.70
C ASP A 22 0.54 -9.91 -6.18
N VAL A 23 -0.68 -10.38 -6.46
CA VAL A 23 -1.16 -11.72 -6.08
C VAL A 23 -0.27 -12.83 -6.65
N LEU A 24 0.08 -12.74 -7.92
CA LEU A 24 0.99 -13.70 -8.53
C LEU A 24 2.42 -13.61 -7.99
N SER A 25 2.88 -12.41 -7.69
CA SER A 25 4.22 -12.19 -7.12
C SER A 25 4.30 -12.72 -5.69
N ALA A 26 3.22 -12.61 -4.91
CA ALA A 26 3.11 -13.23 -3.59
C ALA A 26 3.12 -14.76 -3.68
N TYR A 27 2.41 -15.36 -4.63
CA TYR A 27 2.40 -16.82 -4.81
C TYR A 27 3.72 -17.37 -5.39
N THR A 28 4.33 -16.67 -6.34
CA THR A 28 5.51 -17.12 -7.10
C THR A 28 6.41 -15.92 -7.47
N PRO A 29 7.29 -15.48 -6.56
CA PRO A 29 8.05 -14.23 -6.73
C PRO A 29 9.03 -14.21 -7.90
N THR A 30 9.52 -15.38 -8.32
CA THR A 30 10.55 -15.50 -9.37
C THR A 30 9.98 -15.47 -10.78
N ASP A 31 8.68 -15.69 -10.91
CA ASP A 31 8.07 -15.98 -12.20
C ASP A 31 7.40 -14.75 -12.79
N ARG A 32 7.39 -14.67 -14.12
CA ARG A 32 6.69 -13.59 -14.81
C ARG A 32 5.17 -13.71 -14.61
N PRO A 33 4.48 -12.64 -14.18
CA PRO A 33 3.03 -12.67 -14.03
C PRO A 33 2.34 -12.74 -15.40
N THR A 34 1.37 -13.65 -15.53
CA THR A 34 0.52 -13.77 -16.72
C THR A 34 -0.94 -14.05 -16.31
N GLU A 35 -1.90 -13.61 -17.11
CA GLU A 35 -3.33 -13.87 -16.84
C GLU A 35 -3.67 -15.37 -16.81
N GLY A 36 -2.95 -16.18 -17.59
CA GLY A 36 -3.09 -17.63 -17.58
C GLY A 36 -2.79 -18.23 -16.21
N ARG A 37 -1.77 -17.72 -15.52
CA ARG A 37 -1.42 -18.13 -14.15
C ARG A 37 -2.46 -17.70 -13.14
N LEU A 38 -2.99 -16.47 -13.27
CA LEU A 38 -4.07 -15.99 -12.41
C LEU A 38 -5.30 -16.91 -12.53
N ARG A 39 -5.66 -17.28 -13.76
CA ARG A 39 -6.75 -18.24 -14.02
C ARG A 39 -6.49 -19.59 -13.36
N THR A 40 -5.25 -20.06 -13.36
CA THR A 40 -4.85 -21.29 -12.66
C THR A 40 -5.02 -21.15 -11.14
N LEU A 41 -4.61 -20.04 -10.53
CA LEU A 41 -4.78 -19.82 -9.09
C LEU A 41 -6.26 -19.83 -8.69
N ARG A 42 -7.12 -19.19 -9.49
CA ARG A 42 -8.58 -19.20 -9.27
C ARG A 42 -9.18 -20.59 -9.41
N ARG A 43 -8.82 -21.31 -10.47
CA ARG A 43 -9.30 -22.69 -10.70
C ARG A 43 -8.92 -23.63 -9.57
N ASN A 44 -7.77 -23.41 -8.95
CA ASN A 44 -7.28 -24.21 -7.83
C ASN A 44 -7.73 -23.66 -6.47
N ASP A 45 -8.67 -22.72 -6.44
CA ASP A 45 -9.21 -22.12 -5.22
C ASP A 45 -8.13 -21.55 -4.28
N ILE A 46 -7.05 -21.00 -4.85
CA ILE A 46 -5.96 -20.35 -4.09
C ILE A 46 -6.32 -18.89 -3.77
N VAL A 47 -6.98 -18.22 -4.72
CA VAL A 47 -7.40 -16.82 -4.60
C VAL A 47 -8.84 -16.67 -5.06
N SER A 48 -9.51 -15.60 -4.62
CA SER A 48 -10.87 -15.28 -5.02
C SER A 48 -10.95 -14.82 -6.48
N GLU A 49 -12.17 -14.56 -6.94
CA GLU A 49 -12.42 -14.01 -8.28
C GLU A 49 -12.05 -12.53 -8.42
N GLY A 50 -11.82 -11.81 -7.32
CA GLY A 50 -11.56 -10.38 -7.33
C GLY A 50 -12.77 -9.57 -7.79
N VAL A 51 -12.69 -8.25 -7.66
CA VAL A 51 -13.67 -7.32 -8.19
C VAL A 51 -13.22 -6.80 -9.55
N GLN A 52 -14.11 -6.90 -10.53
CA GLN A 52 -13.84 -6.46 -11.90
C GLN A 52 -14.50 -5.12 -12.17
N GLY A 53 -13.84 -4.29 -12.97
CA GLY A 53 -14.46 -3.11 -13.55
C GLY A 53 -13.84 -2.73 -14.89
N LEU A 54 -14.33 -1.61 -15.42
CA LEU A 54 -13.92 -1.10 -16.71
C LEU A 54 -12.95 0.07 -16.52
N LEU A 55 -11.83 0.04 -17.24
CA LEU A 55 -10.94 1.20 -17.34
C LEU A 55 -11.51 2.15 -18.39
N LYS A 56 -11.82 3.38 -17.98
CA LYS A 56 -12.15 4.46 -18.92
C LYS A 56 -10.86 5.08 -19.44
N ALA A 57 -10.71 5.14 -20.76
CA ALA A 57 -9.67 5.95 -21.39
C ALA A 57 -10.03 7.44 -21.30
N ARG A 58 -8.99 8.28 -21.41
CA ARG A 58 -9.04 9.75 -21.36
C ARG A 58 -9.94 10.44 -22.40
N ALA A 59 -10.55 9.69 -23.32
CA ALA A 59 -11.44 10.16 -24.38
C ALA A 59 -12.79 9.40 -24.45
N GLY A 60 -13.27 8.86 -23.32
CA GLY A 60 -14.58 8.20 -23.23
C GLY A 60 -14.65 6.81 -23.87
N ARG A 61 -13.55 6.26 -24.39
CA ARG A 61 -13.45 4.88 -24.87
C ARG A 61 -12.98 3.97 -23.73
N PHE A 62 -13.49 2.74 -23.64
CA PHE A 62 -13.00 1.77 -22.67
C PHE A 62 -11.61 1.25 -23.10
N SER A 63 -10.61 1.29 -22.20
CA SER A 63 -9.23 0.84 -22.50
C SER A 63 -8.92 -0.57 -22.03
N GLY A 64 -9.85 -1.23 -21.32
CA GLY A 64 -9.66 -2.60 -20.84
C GLY A 64 -10.49 -2.93 -19.62
N LYS A 65 -10.26 -4.14 -19.09
CA LYS A 65 -10.81 -4.60 -17.81
C LYS A 65 -9.76 -4.41 -16.73
N LEU A 66 -10.18 -3.92 -15.57
CA LEU A 66 -9.40 -3.90 -14.33
C LEU A 66 -9.89 -5.04 -13.43
N SER A 67 -8.97 -5.72 -12.77
CA SER A 67 -9.27 -6.65 -11.69
C SER A 67 -8.49 -6.24 -10.45
N LEU A 68 -9.21 -5.84 -9.39
CA LEU A 68 -8.64 -5.62 -8.06
C LEU A 68 -9.05 -6.76 -7.14
N PHE A 69 -8.24 -7.02 -6.14
CA PHE A 69 -8.47 -8.05 -5.14
C PHE A 69 -8.41 -7.41 -3.76
N CYS A 70 -9.12 -7.98 -2.81
CA CYS A 70 -8.87 -7.70 -1.40
C CYS A 70 -7.44 -8.13 -1.05
N GLU A 71 -6.72 -7.33 -0.25
CA GLU A 71 -5.34 -7.64 0.16
C GLU A 71 -5.17 -9.01 0.83
N LEU A 72 -6.24 -9.55 1.44
CA LEU A 72 -6.23 -10.89 2.04
C LEU A 72 -5.93 -12.00 1.02
N ASN A 73 -6.13 -11.74 -0.29
CA ASN A 73 -5.69 -12.65 -1.34
C ASN A 73 -4.17 -12.76 -1.44
N LEU A 74 -3.40 -11.73 -1.05
CA LEU A 74 -1.94 -11.85 -0.99
C LEU A 74 -1.53 -12.80 0.12
N ASP A 75 -2.18 -12.73 1.27
CA ASP A 75 -1.86 -13.60 2.39
C ASP A 75 -2.31 -15.03 2.10
N ALA A 76 -3.48 -15.21 1.45
CA ALA A 76 -3.90 -16.52 0.92
C ALA A 76 -2.86 -17.09 -0.06
N ALA A 77 -2.31 -16.26 -0.95
CA ALA A 77 -1.25 -16.66 -1.88
C ALA A 77 0.06 -17.03 -1.17
N VAL A 78 0.49 -16.26 -0.16
CA VAL A 78 1.68 -16.55 0.66
C VAL A 78 1.49 -17.86 1.43
N LEU A 79 0.35 -18.05 2.09
CA LEU A 79 0.02 -19.26 2.85
C LEU A 79 -0.04 -20.49 1.94
N SER A 80 -0.64 -20.37 0.75
CA SER A 80 -0.69 -21.45 -0.23
C SER A 80 0.70 -21.83 -0.73
N ARG A 81 1.57 -20.85 -1.03
CA ARG A 81 2.97 -21.09 -1.40
C ARG A 81 3.74 -21.86 -0.33
N ARG A 82 3.40 -21.65 0.95
CA ARG A 82 4.00 -22.35 2.10
C ARG A 82 3.37 -23.72 2.40
N GLY A 83 2.38 -24.16 1.62
CA GLY A 83 1.68 -25.42 1.83
C GLY A 83 0.64 -25.38 2.96
N LEU A 84 0.29 -24.21 3.48
CA LEU A 84 -0.71 -24.01 4.53
C LEU A 84 -2.11 -23.86 3.92
N ALA A 85 -2.57 -24.91 3.22
CA ALA A 85 -3.78 -24.85 2.39
C ALA A 85 -5.06 -24.50 3.16
N GLU A 86 -5.21 -24.98 4.40
CA GLU A 86 -6.40 -24.70 5.22
C GLU A 86 -6.48 -23.22 5.59
N MET A 87 -5.39 -22.63 6.12
CA MET A 87 -5.31 -21.20 6.42
C MET A 87 -5.50 -20.36 5.16
N ALA A 88 -4.86 -20.74 4.05
CA ALA A 88 -5.04 -20.07 2.76
C ALA A 88 -6.52 -20.05 2.33
N GLY A 89 -7.25 -21.15 2.54
CA GLY A 89 -8.68 -21.24 2.28
C GLY A 89 -9.52 -20.29 3.14
N GLN A 90 -9.17 -20.12 4.41
CA GLN A 90 -9.85 -19.17 5.32
C GLN A 90 -9.67 -17.73 4.85
N TYR A 91 -8.42 -17.34 4.55
CA TYR A 91 -8.10 -16.01 4.02
C TYR A 91 -8.80 -15.74 2.69
N ARG A 92 -8.77 -16.70 1.75
CA ARG A 92 -9.49 -16.59 0.47
C ARG A 92 -11.00 -16.42 0.67
N SER A 93 -11.59 -17.19 1.58
CA SER A 93 -13.02 -17.10 1.87
C SER A 93 -13.39 -15.72 2.41
N ALA A 94 -12.64 -15.21 3.39
CA ALA A 94 -12.82 -13.88 3.93
C ALA A 94 -12.66 -12.80 2.84
N ALA A 95 -11.63 -12.93 2.00
CA ALA A 95 -11.39 -12.04 0.86
C ALA A 95 -12.59 -12.01 -0.09
N SER A 96 -13.15 -13.18 -0.43
CA SER A 96 -14.33 -13.28 -1.31
C SER A 96 -15.56 -12.60 -0.71
N THR A 97 -15.81 -12.75 0.59
CA THR A 97 -16.92 -12.08 1.29
C THR A 97 -16.74 -10.57 1.27
N LEU A 98 -15.54 -10.08 1.56
CA LEU A 98 -15.22 -8.65 1.56
C LEU A 98 -15.35 -8.05 0.15
N GLU A 99 -14.88 -8.74 -0.89
CA GLU A 99 -15.00 -8.29 -2.28
C GLU A 99 -16.46 -8.14 -2.73
N GLU A 100 -17.36 -9.00 -2.24
CA GLU A 100 -18.80 -8.84 -2.47
C GLU A 100 -19.36 -7.62 -1.73
N SER A 101 -18.95 -7.38 -0.49
CA SER A 101 -19.30 -6.16 0.25
C SER A 101 -18.79 -4.90 -0.45
N LEU A 102 -17.57 -4.93 -1.00
CA LEU A 102 -17.01 -3.82 -1.77
C LEU A 102 -17.86 -3.50 -3.01
N ARG A 103 -18.36 -4.51 -3.74
CA ARG A 103 -19.25 -4.26 -4.88
C ARG A 103 -20.49 -3.48 -4.47
N LYS A 104 -21.07 -3.80 -3.30
CA LYS A 104 -22.23 -3.10 -2.77
C LYS A 104 -21.89 -1.65 -2.43
N LEU A 105 -20.77 -1.42 -1.72
CA LEU A 105 -20.29 -0.07 -1.41
C LEU A 105 -20.04 0.77 -2.67
N LEU A 106 -19.41 0.19 -3.71
CA LEU A 106 -19.17 0.86 -4.98
C LEU A 106 -20.48 1.32 -5.64
N VAL A 107 -21.52 0.49 -5.62
CA VAL A 107 -22.84 0.84 -6.17
C VAL A 107 -23.54 1.90 -5.32
N GLU A 108 -23.56 1.71 -4.00
CA GLU A 108 -24.21 2.61 -3.04
C GLU A 108 -23.65 4.03 -3.11
N HIS A 109 -22.32 4.16 -3.19
CA HIS A 109 -21.63 5.44 -3.25
C HIS A 109 -21.36 5.92 -4.69
N SER A 110 -21.84 5.21 -5.72
CA SER A 110 -21.63 5.55 -7.13
C SER A 110 -20.16 5.73 -7.53
N VAL A 111 -19.26 4.94 -6.92
CA VAL A 111 -17.81 4.98 -7.15
C VAL A 111 -17.41 3.94 -8.19
N GLN A 112 -16.56 4.31 -9.15
CA GLN A 112 -15.98 3.35 -10.08
C GLN A 112 -14.75 2.70 -9.45
N ILE A 113 -14.61 1.37 -9.57
CA ILE A 113 -13.47 0.65 -9.00
C ILE A 113 -12.09 1.18 -9.47
N ALA A 114 -12.02 1.73 -10.69
CA ALA A 114 -10.79 2.33 -11.20
C ALA A 114 -10.31 3.53 -10.34
N GLU A 115 -11.23 4.22 -9.65
CA GLU A 115 -10.92 5.33 -8.74
C GLU A 115 -10.23 4.84 -7.45
N LEU A 116 -10.31 3.54 -7.16
CA LEU A 116 -9.70 2.92 -5.98
C LEU A 116 -8.34 2.26 -6.27
N MET A 117 -7.93 2.22 -7.53
CA MET A 117 -6.79 1.41 -7.98
C MET A 117 -5.46 1.91 -7.42
N ARG A 118 -5.20 3.22 -7.49
CA ARG A 118 -3.87 3.77 -7.22
C ARG A 118 -3.84 4.54 -5.92
N PRO A 119 -3.00 4.17 -4.95
CA PRO A 119 -2.90 4.81 -3.63
C PRO A 119 -2.52 6.30 -3.70
N THR A 120 -1.72 6.70 -4.68
CA THR A 120 -1.17 8.06 -4.82
C THR A 120 -2.01 8.98 -5.71
N GLU A 121 -3.08 8.48 -6.35
CA GLU A 121 -3.91 9.31 -7.21
C GLU A 121 -4.92 10.16 -6.40
N PRO A 122 -5.14 11.44 -6.79
CA PRO A 122 -6.27 12.20 -6.29
C PRO A 122 -7.57 11.47 -6.60
N ARG A 123 -8.48 11.44 -5.62
CA ARG A 123 -9.77 10.77 -5.74
C ARG A 123 -10.84 11.57 -5.02
N ARG A 124 -12.09 11.33 -5.44
CA ARG A 124 -13.27 11.97 -4.87
C ARG A 124 -13.49 11.54 -3.42
N ARG A 125 -14.23 12.36 -2.68
CA ARG A 125 -14.56 12.09 -1.28
C ARG A 125 -15.26 10.73 -1.10
N GLU A 126 -16.18 10.39 -2.00
CA GLU A 126 -16.89 9.12 -1.97
C GLU A 126 -15.95 7.93 -2.16
N ALA A 127 -14.96 8.05 -3.04
CA ALA A 127 -13.95 7.01 -3.25
C ALA A 127 -13.08 6.81 -2.00
N TRP A 128 -12.71 7.89 -1.32
CA TRP A 128 -12.03 7.82 -0.03
C TRP A 128 -12.89 7.17 1.05
N HIS A 129 -14.16 7.55 1.14
CA HIS A 129 -15.09 6.99 2.11
C HIS A 129 -15.25 5.48 1.92
N VAL A 130 -15.44 5.02 0.68
CA VAL A 130 -15.49 3.59 0.34
C VAL A 130 -14.19 2.88 0.75
N LEU A 131 -13.02 3.46 0.47
CA LEU A 131 -11.73 2.88 0.87
C LEU A 131 -11.56 2.75 2.38
N LEU A 132 -11.98 3.76 3.15
CA LEU A 132 -11.91 3.72 4.61
C LEU A 132 -12.80 2.62 5.18
N LEU A 133 -14.08 2.59 4.80
CA LEU A 133 -15.02 1.55 5.23
C LEU A 133 -14.51 0.16 4.84
N PHE A 134 -13.97 0.02 3.64
CA PHE A 134 -13.43 -1.25 3.17
C PHE A 134 -12.16 -1.64 3.93
N SER A 135 -11.24 -0.69 4.21
CA SER A 135 -10.03 -0.94 5.01
C SER A 135 -10.35 -1.34 6.45
N GLU A 136 -11.37 -0.73 7.05
CA GLU A 136 -11.88 -1.12 8.37
C GLU A 136 -12.38 -2.56 8.36
N ALA A 137 -13.24 -2.92 7.41
CA ALA A 137 -13.77 -4.28 7.27
C ALA A 137 -12.65 -5.32 7.02
N VAL A 138 -11.63 -4.95 6.23
CA VAL A 138 -10.45 -5.80 6.00
C VAL A 138 -9.65 -6.00 7.30
N SER A 139 -9.43 -4.93 8.06
CA SER A 139 -8.70 -4.98 9.33
C SER A 139 -9.43 -5.85 10.35
N GLU A 140 -10.74 -5.65 10.50
CA GLU A 140 -11.59 -6.46 11.37
C GLU A 140 -11.57 -7.94 10.95
N ALA A 141 -11.70 -8.24 9.66
CA ALA A 141 -11.63 -9.62 9.18
C ALA A 141 -10.26 -10.25 9.47
N ARG A 142 -9.16 -9.50 9.32
CA ARG A 142 -7.79 -9.96 9.60
C ARG A 142 -7.60 -10.30 11.07
N GLU A 143 -8.20 -9.55 12.00
CA GLU A 143 -8.14 -9.83 13.44
C GLU A 143 -8.81 -11.16 13.82
N HIS A 144 -9.79 -11.62 13.03
CA HIS A 144 -10.48 -12.89 13.23
C HIS A 144 -9.81 -14.08 12.52
N LEU A 145 -8.76 -13.84 11.75
CA LEU A 145 -8.00 -14.87 11.04
C LEU A 145 -6.75 -15.26 11.83
N PRO A 146 -6.29 -16.52 11.73
CA PRO A 146 -5.02 -16.92 12.33
C PRO A 146 -3.87 -16.11 11.69
N PRO A 147 -2.93 -15.55 12.48
CA PRO A 147 -1.86 -14.73 11.94
C PRO A 147 -1.00 -15.53 10.95
N VAL A 148 -0.53 -14.87 9.89
CA VAL A 148 0.41 -15.48 8.93
C VAL A 148 1.71 -15.79 9.68
N PRO A 149 2.15 -17.07 9.74
CA PRO A 149 3.36 -17.42 10.49
C PRO A 149 4.57 -16.68 9.93
N ASP A 150 5.53 -16.33 10.79
CA ASP A 150 6.82 -15.76 10.36
C ASP A 150 6.71 -14.52 9.44
N GLU A 151 5.59 -13.79 9.52
CA GLU A 151 5.37 -12.53 8.81
C GLU A 151 5.17 -11.39 9.81
N ASP A 152 6.03 -10.37 9.71
CA ASP A 152 5.90 -9.13 10.45
C ASP A 152 5.42 -8.02 9.52
N ALA A 153 4.37 -7.31 9.91
CA ALA A 153 3.91 -6.09 9.23
C ALA A 153 4.39 -4.86 10.01
N VAL A 154 5.20 -4.02 9.37
CA VAL A 154 5.75 -2.80 9.96
C VAL A 154 5.15 -1.59 9.26
N PRO A 155 4.19 -0.87 9.86
CA PRO A 155 3.68 0.39 9.31
C PRO A 155 4.72 1.49 9.46
N GLY A 156 4.76 2.44 8.53
CA GLY A 156 5.75 3.53 8.52
C GLY A 156 5.59 4.53 7.39
N ILE A 157 6.61 5.37 7.21
CA ILE A 157 6.68 6.43 6.20
C ILE A 157 8.02 6.33 5.46
N LEU A 158 8.01 6.63 4.15
CA LEU A 158 9.21 6.75 3.34
C LEU A 158 9.81 8.16 3.48
N GLU A 159 10.99 8.34 4.07
CA GLU A 159 11.50 9.68 4.44
C GLU A 159 12.49 10.29 3.45
N ALA A 160 13.47 9.53 2.98
CA ALA A 160 14.59 10.10 2.22
C ALA A 160 15.18 9.09 1.24
N ARG A 161 15.55 9.56 0.04
CA ARG A 161 16.22 8.75 -0.97
C ARG A 161 17.72 9.05 -1.00
N THR A 162 18.53 8.01 -0.83
CA THR A 162 20.00 8.06 -0.94
C THR A 162 20.45 7.11 -2.06
N GLY A 163 20.66 7.65 -3.26
CA GLY A 163 21.03 6.86 -4.43
C GLY A 163 19.94 5.88 -4.86
N GLN A 164 20.22 4.58 -4.70
CA GLN A 164 19.30 3.47 -5.02
C GLN A 164 18.47 2.99 -3.82
N TRP A 165 18.59 3.64 -2.68
CA TRP A 165 17.91 3.26 -1.44
C TRP A 165 16.95 4.36 -0.98
N VAL A 166 15.85 3.96 -0.36
CA VAL A 166 14.93 4.85 0.36
C VAL A 166 14.85 4.40 1.80
N ARG A 167 14.98 5.36 2.72
CA ARG A 167 14.80 5.14 4.13
C ARG A 167 13.31 5.04 4.45
N PHE A 168 12.92 3.90 4.97
CA PHE A 168 11.62 3.64 5.59
C PHE A 168 11.77 3.74 7.11
N VAL A 169 10.92 4.53 7.74
CA VAL A 169 10.89 4.73 9.20
C VAL A 169 9.58 4.20 9.75
N ALA A 170 9.69 3.26 10.69
CA ALA A 170 8.53 2.64 11.31
C ALA A 170 7.73 3.66 12.11
N SER A 171 6.40 3.61 11.97
CA SER A 171 5.48 4.45 12.73
C SER A 171 5.49 4.12 14.22
N VAL A 172 5.78 2.85 14.54
CA VAL A 172 5.85 2.33 15.90
C VAL A 172 7.26 1.83 16.19
N GLY A 173 7.83 2.28 17.30
CA GLY A 173 9.18 1.93 17.73
C GLY A 173 10.28 2.78 17.07
N THR A 174 11.49 2.25 17.02
CA THR A 174 12.69 2.93 16.50
C THR A 174 13.23 2.27 15.21
N GLY A 175 12.42 1.42 14.57
CA GLY A 175 12.81 0.67 13.38
C GLY A 175 13.10 1.58 12.20
N ARG A 176 14.29 1.42 11.60
CA ARG A 176 14.69 2.10 10.36
C ARG A 176 15.21 1.06 9.38
N TYR A 177 14.73 1.12 8.15
CA TYR A 177 15.02 0.15 7.12
C TYR A 177 15.38 0.87 5.82
N ASP A 178 16.44 0.45 5.14
CA ASP A 178 16.74 0.94 3.80
C ASP A 178 16.15 -0.03 2.78
N VAL A 179 15.16 0.43 2.01
CA VAL A 179 14.50 -0.37 0.97
C VAL A 179 14.99 0.05 -0.42
N PRO A 180 15.13 -0.88 -1.38
CA PRO A 180 15.54 -0.53 -2.74
C PRO A 180 14.53 0.40 -3.40
N TRP A 181 15.00 1.42 -4.12
CA TRP A 181 14.15 2.37 -4.84
C TRP A 181 13.24 1.68 -5.87
N GLN A 182 13.70 0.57 -6.46
CA GLN A 182 12.88 -0.23 -7.37
C GLN A 182 11.62 -0.77 -6.68
N MET A 183 11.74 -1.19 -5.42
CA MET A 183 10.62 -1.69 -4.62
C MET A 183 9.58 -0.59 -4.37
N VAL A 184 10.05 0.61 -4.00
CA VAL A 184 9.20 1.80 -3.79
C VAL A 184 8.45 2.17 -5.08
N ARG A 185 9.15 2.17 -6.23
CA ARG A 185 8.53 2.45 -7.53
C ARG A 185 7.52 1.40 -7.95
N SER A 186 7.78 0.13 -7.69
CA SER A 186 6.85 -0.96 -8.03
C SER A 186 5.55 -0.86 -7.23
N ALA A 187 5.61 -0.32 -6.00
CA ALA A 187 4.42 -0.05 -5.18
C ALA A 187 3.69 1.25 -5.55
N ASP A 188 4.10 1.95 -6.61
CA ASP A 188 3.61 3.29 -7.01
C ASP A 188 3.72 4.34 -5.89
N LEU A 189 4.77 4.24 -5.07
CA LEU A 189 5.03 5.11 -3.92
C LEU A 189 6.17 6.11 -4.18
N SER A 190 6.21 7.14 -3.36
CA SER A 190 7.21 8.21 -3.31
C SER A 190 7.65 8.51 -1.87
N VAL A 191 8.74 9.27 -1.75
CA VAL A 191 9.14 9.84 -0.45
C VAL A 191 8.02 10.75 0.06
N GLY A 192 7.65 10.56 1.33
CA GLY A 192 6.53 11.19 2.03
C GLY A 192 5.31 10.28 2.15
N ASP A 193 5.23 9.22 1.35
CA ASP A 193 4.04 8.37 1.35
C ASP A 193 4.03 7.40 2.55
N PRO A 194 2.85 7.17 3.16
CA PRO A 194 2.67 6.11 4.14
C PRO A 194 2.79 4.75 3.45
N ALA A 195 3.42 3.80 4.14
CA ALA A 195 3.69 2.47 3.63
C ALA A 195 3.66 1.41 4.73
N VAL A 196 3.44 0.16 4.34
CA VAL A 196 3.60 -0.99 5.22
C VAL A 196 4.66 -1.92 4.63
N LEU A 197 5.70 -2.19 5.42
CA LEU A 197 6.78 -3.12 5.10
C LEU A 197 6.48 -4.47 5.73
N PHE A 198 6.17 -5.46 4.89
CA PHE A 198 6.00 -6.85 5.27
C PHE A 198 7.35 -7.57 5.18
N ARG A 199 7.68 -8.29 6.24
CA ARG A 199 8.91 -9.09 6.36
C ARG A 199 8.51 -10.53 6.62
N GLU A 200 8.76 -11.38 5.64
CA GLU A 200 8.50 -12.81 5.76
C GLU A 200 9.83 -13.56 5.89
N LEU A 201 9.96 -14.41 6.91
CA LEU A 201 11.09 -15.32 7.04
C LEU A 201 10.73 -16.69 6.45
N LEU A 202 11.49 -17.13 5.46
CA LEU A 202 11.32 -18.44 4.83
C LEU A 202 12.04 -19.54 5.64
N PRO A 203 11.62 -20.81 5.53
CA PRO A 203 12.24 -21.93 6.25
C PRO A 203 13.74 -22.13 5.98
N ASN A 204 14.24 -21.64 4.84
CA ASN A 204 15.66 -21.68 4.48
C ASN A 204 16.49 -20.53 5.08
N GLY A 205 15.89 -19.69 5.95
CA GLY A 205 16.51 -18.53 6.58
C GLY A 205 16.57 -17.27 5.72
N ASN A 206 16.10 -17.32 4.47
CA ASN A 206 16.00 -16.13 3.63
C ASN A 206 14.79 -15.29 4.01
N ALA A 207 14.89 -13.97 3.88
CA ALA A 207 13.78 -13.06 4.09
C ALA A 207 13.20 -12.58 2.75
N VAL A 208 11.88 -12.55 2.65
CA VAL A 208 11.14 -11.87 1.58
C VAL A 208 10.63 -10.55 2.15
N LEU A 209 10.99 -9.45 1.48
CA LEU A 209 10.46 -8.13 1.80
C LEU A 209 9.37 -7.79 0.78
N ARG A 210 8.25 -7.27 1.27
CA ARG A 210 7.16 -6.74 0.45
C ARG A 210 6.79 -5.36 0.99
N LEU A 211 6.64 -4.39 0.10
CA LEU A 211 6.30 -3.02 0.44
C LEU A 211 4.96 -2.74 -0.20
N GLN A 212 4.02 -2.26 0.61
CA GLN A 212 2.70 -1.87 0.16
C GLN A 212 2.44 -0.43 0.52
N ALA A 213 1.57 0.19 -0.26
CA ALA A 213 1.03 1.48 0.12
C ALA A 213 0.30 1.38 1.45
N GLY A 214 0.44 2.43 2.25
CA GLY A 214 -0.31 2.62 3.47
C GLY A 214 -1.54 3.48 3.20
N LEU A 215 -2.60 3.22 3.95
CA LEU A 215 -3.74 4.10 4.10
C LEU A 215 -3.58 4.82 5.44
N ASP A 216 -3.40 6.14 5.41
CA ASP A 216 -3.45 7.00 6.59
C ASP A 216 -4.84 7.67 6.65
N PRO A 217 -5.69 7.33 7.63
CA PRO A 217 -7.02 7.93 7.76
C PRO A 217 -7.01 9.45 7.82
N ARG A 218 -5.93 10.07 8.33
CA ARG A 218 -5.79 11.54 8.43
C ARG A 218 -5.64 12.22 7.07
N GLN A 219 -5.16 11.49 6.04
CA GLN A 219 -5.07 12.02 4.69
C GLN A 219 -6.46 12.27 4.06
N VAL A 220 -7.50 11.62 4.59
CA VAL A 220 -8.87 11.81 4.10
C VAL A 220 -9.47 13.10 4.62
N GLU A 221 -9.18 13.48 5.87
CA GLU A 221 -9.61 14.76 6.45
C GLU A 221 -9.03 15.96 5.67
N GLN A 222 -7.83 15.80 5.11
CA GLN A 222 -7.19 16.82 4.25
C GLN A 222 -7.73 16.85 2.81
N ALA A 223 -8.52 15.84 2.40
CA ALA A 223 -9.14 15.82 1.07
C ALA A 223 -10.42 16.66 1.00
N ASP A 224 -11.02 17.01 2.14
CA ASP A 224 -12.23 17.84 2.23
C ASP A 224 -11.99 19.30 1.78
N ASP A 225 -10.74 19.75 1.65
CA ASP A 225 -10.39 21.10 1.16
C ASP A 225 -10.22 21.19 -0.37
N VAL A 226 -10.42 20.10 -1.12
CA VAL A 226 -10.25 20.05 -2.59
C VAL A 226 -11.59 19.85 -3.31
N ASP A 227 -12.61 20.57 -2.85
CA ASP A 227 -13.93 20.66 -3.53
C ASP A 227 -13.93 21.67 -4.69
N GLU A 228 -12.80 22.35 -4.95
CA GLU A 228 -12.64 23.11 -6.18
C GLU A 228 -12.22 22.20 -7.32
N GLU A 229 -12.88 22.41 -8.46
CA GLU A 229 -12.78 21.84 -9.79
C GLU A 229 -11.36 21.92 -10.39
N LEU A 230 -10.34 21.51 -9.63
CA LEU A 230 -8.94 21.55 -10.02
C LEU A 230 -8.71 20.50 -11.11
N ASP A 231 -8.18 20.96 -12.24
CA ASP A 231 -7.67 20.10 -13.30
C ASP A 231 -6.81 18.99 -12.65
N PRO A 232 -7.02 17.69 -12.96
CA PRO A 232 -6.19 16.60 -12.46
C PRO A 232 -4.68 16.80 -12.62
N LEU A 233 -4.25 17.67 -13.55
CA LEU A 233 -2.86 18.09 -13.71
C LEU A 233 -2.42 19.10 -12.63
N GLU A 234 -3.28 20.01 -12.20
CA GLU A 234 -3.03 20.99 -11.15
C GLU A 234 -3.06 20.36 -9.76
N ALA A 235 -4.00 19.46 -9.49
CA ALA A 235 -4.05 18.71 -8.23
C ALA A 235 -2.80 17.85 -8.01
N ARG A 236 -2.22 17.27 -9.07
CA ARG A 236 -0.93 16.56 -9.02
C ARG A 236 0.27 17.50 -8.84
N ALA A 237 0.20 18.72 -9.35
CA ALA A 237 1.26 19.72 -9.17
C ALA A 237 1.30 20.26 -7.73
N LEU A 238 0.13 20.39 -7.08
CA LEU A 238 -0.03 20.84 -5.70
C LEU A 238 0.44 19.81 -4.67
N ARG A 239 0.25 18.51 -4.94
CA ARG A 239 0.69 17.42 -4.03
C ARG A 239 2.15 17.00 -4.19
N ARG A 240 2.83 17.41 -5.27
CA ARG A 240 4.29 17.29 -5.30
C ARG A 240 4.84 18.25 -4.27
N PRO A 241 5.68 17.81 -3.31
CA PRO A 241 6.32 18.75 -2.41
C PRO A 241 7.02 19.78 -3.29
N GLN A 242 6.60 21.04 -3.17
CA GLN A 242 7.22 22.10 -3.97
C GLN A 242 8.73 21.98 -3.76
N PRO A 243 9.56 22.00 -4.82
CA PRO A 243 11.00 21.83 -4.68
C PRO A 243 11.60 22.76 -3.62
N GLN A 244 10.95 23.90 -3.38
CA GLN A 244 11.31 24.87 -2.35
C GLN A 244 10.93 24.41 -0.93
N ALA A 245 9.76 23.81 -0.71
CA ALA A 245 9.36 23.26 0.58
C ALA A 245 10.20 22.02 0.96
N ALA A 246 10.41 21.09 0.02
CA ALA A 246 11.33 19.97 0.23
C ALA A 246 12.77 20.42 0.47
N ARG A 247 13.23 21.46 -0.24
CA ARG A 247 14.55 22.06 -0.03
C ARG A 247 14.65 22.79 1.31
N ALA A 248 13.59 23.46 1.77
CA ALA A 248 13.57 24.11 3.07
C ALA A 248 13.64 23.07 4.21
N THR A 249 12.87 21.99 4.11
CA THR A 249 12.93 20.87 5.07
C THR A 249 14.30 20.18 5.05
N LEU A 250 14.91 20.00 3.87
CA LEU A 250 16.26 19.45 3.71
C LEU A 250 17.36 20.38 4.26
N LEU A 251 17.25 21.69 4.03
CA LEU A 251 18.22 22.66 4.56
C LEU A 251 18.10 22.78 6.08
N ALA A 252 16.88 22.78 6.62
CA ALA A 252 16.65 22.78 8.06
C ALA A 252 17.20 21.52 8.75
N SER A 253 17.12 20.35 8.09
CA SER A 253 17.70 19.11 8.63
C SER A 253 19.23 19.09 8.55
N LEU A 254 19.83 19.70 7.53
CA LEU A 254 21.30 19.85 7.41
C LEU A 254 21.89 20.87 8.38
N GLU A 255 21.12 21.90 8.78
CA GLU A 255 21.57 22.88 9.79
C GLU A 255 21.66 22.28 11.21
N HIS A 256 20.99 21.16 11.47
CA HIS A 256 21.00 20.47 12.76
C HIS A 256 21.96 19.27 12.80
N GLU A 257 22.58 18.92 11.68
CA GLU A 257 23.69 17.96 11.66
C GLU A 257 24.98 18.69 12.03
N GLU A 258 25.50 18.45 13.25
CA GLU A 258 26.86 18.87 13.59
C GLU A 258 27.83 18.40 12.50
N PRO A 259 28.71 19.27 11.99
CA PRO A 259 29.64 18.89 10.94
C PRO A 259 30.47 17.69 11.41
N LEU A 260 30.42 16.61 10.62
CA LEU A 260 31.15 15.35 10.81
C LEU A 260 32.65 15.54 11.12
N ALA A 261 33.21 16.71 10.82
CA ALA A 261 34.57 17.12 11.20
C ALA A 261 34.85 17.14 12.72
N ARG A 262 33.83 17.18 13.59
CA ARG A 262 34.02 17.14 15.06
C ARG A 262 33.97 15.74 15.69
N ARG A 263 33.54 14.70 14.96
CA ARG A 263 33.49 13.31 15.50
C ARG A 263 34.77 12.49 15.29
N VAL A 264 35.76 13.03 14.57
CA VAL A 264 37.04 12.33 14.31
C VAL A 264 38.19 12.87 15.17
N LEU A 265 37.94 13.90 16.00
CA LEU A 265 38.91 14.45 16.95
C LEU A 265 38.25 14.62 18.32
N GLY A 266 38.06 13.52 19.03
CA GLY A 266 37.52 13.46 20.39
C GLY A 266 37.27 12.03 20.82
#